data_AF-A0A8S3DCX7-F1
#
_entry.id   AF-A0A8S3DCX7-F1
#
_cell.length_a   1.000
_cell.length_b   1.000
_cell.length_c   1.000
_cell.angle_alpha   90.00
_cell.angle_beta   90.00
_cell.angle_gamma   90.00
#
_symmetry.space_group_name_H-M   'P 1'
#
loop_
_entity.id
_entity.type
_entity.pdbx_description
1 polymer ?
#
loop_
_entity_poly.entity_id
_entity_poly.type
_entity_poly.pdbx_seq_one_letter_code
_entity_poly.pdbx_strand_id
1 'polypeptide(L)' 'MELCKRIYHENSSQLKILNEFEHNYLSSNALWWYTFDSFLYQLLNKSLHSINIDLLYLLQFFIHELTRQL' A
#
# COMPACT_ATOMS: atom_id res chain seq x y z
N MET A 1 -1.83 -2.61 8.85
CA MET A 1 -2.91 -3.03 7.93
C MET A 1 -4.33 -2.70 8.38
N GLU A 2 -4.65 -2.76 9.68
CA GLU A 2 -5.98 -2.41 10.18
C GLU A 2 -6.50 -1.03 9.73
N LEU A 3 -5.63 -0.01 9.67
CA LEU A 3 -6.01 1.32 9.18
C LEU A 3 -6.47 1.27 7.71
N CYS A 4 -5.76 0.54 6.85
CA CYS A 4 -6.15 0.36 5.46
C CYS A 4 -7.50 -0.36 5.33
N LYS A 5 -7.77 -1.37 6.17
CA LYS A 5 -9.08 -2.04 6.24
C LYS A 5 -10.21 -1.07 6.60
N ARG A 6 -9.96 -0.11 7.51
CA ARG A 6 -10.93 0.96 7.82
C ARG A 6 -11.09 1.97 6.68
N ILE A 7 -10.00 2.38 6.04
CA ILE A 7 -10.05 3.34 4.91
C ILE A 7 -10.84 2.77 3.73
N TYR A 8 -10.69 1.48 3.46
CA TYR A 8 -11.32 0.80 2.31
C TYR A 8 -12.53 -0.06 2.71
N HIS A 9 -13.13 0.14 3.88
CA HIS A 9 -14.18 -0.74 4.39
C HIS A 9 -15.41 -0.86 3.47
N GLU A 10 -15.73 0.18 2.70
CA GLU A 10 -16.83 0.17 1.71
C GLU A 10 -16.39 -0.34 0.32
N ASN A 11 -15.08 -0.48 0.09
CA ASN A 11 -14.53 -0.91 -1.20
C ASN A 11 -14.11 -2.38 -1.15
N SER A 12 -15.07 -3.27 -1.41
CA SER A 12 -14.87 -4.73 -1.38
C SER A 12 -13.77 -5.24 -2.31
N SER A 13 -13.54 -4.57 -3.46
CA SER A 13 -12.44 -4.91 -4.37
C SER A 13 -11.08 -4.61 -3.74
N GLN A 14 -10.94 -3.43 -3.13
CA GLN A 14 -9.69 -3.05 -2.44
C GLN A 14 -9.46 -3.89 -1.18
N LEU A 15 -10.51 -4.30 -0.47
CA LEU A 15 -10.39 -5.25 0.65
C LEU A 15 -9.87 -6.63 0.20
N LYS A 16 -10.28 -7.11 -0.98
CA LYS A 16 -9.73 -8.36 -1.55
C LYS A 16 -8.25 -8.20 -1.88
N ILE A 17 -7.87 -7.12 -2.56
CA ILE A 17 -6.46 -6.83 -2.90
C ILE A 17 -5.62 -6.70 -1.61
N LEU A 18 -6.17 -6.07 -0.57
CA LEU A 18 -5.52 -5.95 0.73
C LEU A 18 -5.29 -7.32 1.37
N ASN A 19 -6.29 -8.19 1.38
CA ASN A 19 -6.12 -9.56 1.88
C ASN A 19 -5.09 -10.34 1.05
N GLU A 20 -5.11 -10.23 -0.28
CA GLU A 20 -4.09 -10.89 -1.11
C GLU A 20 -2.69 -10.36 -0.85
N PHE A 21 -2.54 -9.06 -0.62
CA PHE A 21 -1.27 -8.48 -0.22
C PHE A 21 -0.80 -9.04 1.12
N GLU A 22 -1.68 -9.13 2.13
CA GLU A 22 -1.31 -9.69 3.45
C GLU A 22 -0.77 -11.12 3.36
N HIS A 23 -1.24 -11.93 2.39
CA HIS A 23 -0.85 -13.33 2.26
C HIS A 23 0.28 -13.58 1.25
N ASN A 24 0.40 -12.75 0.20
CA ASN A 24 1.28 -12.99 -0.94
C ASN A 24 2.39 -11.94 -1.12
N TYR A 25 2.45 -10.92 -0.24
CA TYR A 25 3.51 -9.93 -0.33
C TYR A 25 4.89 -10.54 -0.01
N LEU A 26 5.85 -10.25 -0.87
CA LEU A 26 7.26 -10.58 -0.71
C LEU A 26 8.09 -9.35 -1.04
N SER A 27 9.18 -9.10 -0.32
CA SER A 27 10.09 -7.99 -0.65
C SER A 27 10.48 -7.95 -2.12
N SER A 28 10.68 -9.12 -2.76
CA SER A 28 11.05 -9.24 -4.18
C SER A 28 9.96 -8.79 -5.16
N ASN A 29 8.70 -8.66 -4.75
CA ASN A 29 7.59 -8.25 -5.61
C ASN A 29 7.01 -6.86 -5.27
N ALA A 30 7.69 -6.06 -4.46
CA ALA A 30 7.21 -4.74 -4.04
C ALA A 30 6.90 -3.79 -5.22
N LEU A 31 7.76 -3.75 -6.25
CA LEU A 31 7.54 -2.96 -7.46
C LEU A 31 6.27 -3.37 -8.20
N TRP A 32 5.99 -4.67 -8.28
CA TRP A 32 4.77 -5.17 -8.93
C TRP A 32 3.52 -4.64 -8.21
N TRP A 33 3.49 -4.72 -6.88
CA TRP A 33 2.38 -4.18 -6.07
C TRP A 33 2.21 -2.67 -6.18
N TYR A 34 3.28 -1.94 -6.46
CA TYR A 34 3.24 -0.50 -6.73
C TYR A 34 2.71 -0.16 -8.12
N THR A 35 3.02 -0.98 -9.13
CA THR A 35 2.54 -0.78 -10.51
C THR A 35 1.13 -1.32 -10.76
N PHE A 36 0.69 -2.31 -9.98
CA PHE A 36 -0.70 -2.72 -9.93
C PHE A 36 -1.52 -1.58 -9.33
N ASP A 37 -2.74 -1.33 -9.83
CA ASP A 37 -3.68 -0.33 -9.26
C ASP A 37 -4.24 -0.83 -7.92
N SER A 38 -3.33 -1.07 -6.99
CA SER A 38 -3.57 -1.58 -5.66
C SER A 38 -3.89 -0.43 -4.72
N PHE A 39 -4.45 -0.79 -3.57
CA PHE A 39 -4.62 0.15 -2.47
C PHE A 39 -3.30 0.84 -2.10
N LEU A 40 -2.13 0.20 -2.28
CA LEU A 40 -0.82 0.79 -1.96
C LEU A 40 -0.46 1.94 -2.86
N TYR A 41 -0.65 1.78 -4.17
CA TYR A 41 -0.41 2.86 -5.12
C TYR A 41 -1.28 4.08 -4.79
N GLN A 42 -2.57 3.84 -4.58
CA GLN A 42 -3.53 4.91 -4.27
C GLN A 42 -3.24 5.57 -2.91
N LEU A 43 -2.94 4.78 -1.88
CA LEU A 43 -2.66 5.28 -0.54
C LEU A 43 -1.34 6.06 -0.51
N LEU A 44 -0.31 5.57 -1.21
CA LEU A 44 0.98 6.24 -1.30
C LEU A 44 0.86 7.58 -2.04
N ASN A 45 0.24 7.59 -3.22
CA ASN A 45 0.01 8.84 -3.97
C ASN A 45 -0.82 9.85 -3.16
N LYS A 46 -1.87 9.38 -2.47
CA LYS A 46 -2.69 10.25 -1.62
C LYS A 46 -1.90 10.79 -0.43
N SER A 47 -1.07 9.97 0.20
CA SER A 47 -0.23 10.37 1.34
C SER A 47 0.82 11.40 0.95
N LEU A 48 1.44 11.25 -0.24
CA LEU A 48 2.41 12.20 -0.78
C LEU A 48 1.76 13.53 -1.14
N HIS A 49 0.61 13.49 -1.82
CA HIS A 49 -0.12 14.70 -2.21
C HIS A 49 -0.62 15.50 -1.00
N SER A 50 -1.05 14.80 0.05
CA SER A 50 -1.60 15.42 1.27
C SER A 50 -0.54 15.71 2.34
N ILE A 51 0.72 15.29 2.13
CA ILE A 51 1.79 15.25 3.15
C ILE A 51 1.27 14.61 4.44
N ASN A 52 0.49 13.53 4.32
CA ASN A 52 -0.05 12.85 5.49
C ASN A 52 1.04 11.97 6.11
N ILE A 53 1.73 12.52 7.10
CA ILE A 53 2.89 11.91 7.75
C ILE A 53 2.52 10.57 8.39
N ASP A 54 1.31 10.45 8.95
CA ASP A 54 0.84 9.20 9.56
C ASP A 54 0.70 8.08 8.51
N LEU A 55 0.17 8.40 7.33
CA LEU A 55 0.08 7.45 6.22
C LEU A 55 1.45 7.12 5.63
N LEU A 56 2.35 8.09 5.51
CA LEU A 56 3.73 7.85 5.08
C LEU A 56 4.47 6.94 6.06
N TYR A 57 4.30 7.16 7.37
CA TYR A 57 4.87 6.31 8.41
C TYR A 57 4.30 4.89 8.34
N LEU A 58 2.99 4.74 8.12
CA LEU A 58 2.36 3.43 7.94
C LEU A 58 2.90 2.69 6.71
N LEU A 59 3.23 3.42 5.64
CA LEU A 59 3.77 2.91 4.39
C LEU A 59 5.31 2.85 4.36
N GLN A 60 6.01 3.24 5.44
CA GLN A 60 7.46 3.41 5.44
C GLN A 60 8.22 2.15 5.03
N PHE A 61 7.72 0.98 5.45
CA PHE A 61 8.32 -0.30 5.10
C PHE A 61 8.23 -0.54 3.58
N PHE A 62 7.06 -0.30 3.00
CA PHE A 62 6.85 -0.47 1.57
C PHE A 62 7.67 0.53 0.72
N ILE A 63 7.77 1.79 1.17
CA ILE A 63 8.59 2.83 0.52
C ILE A 63 10.08 2.45 0.54
N HIS A 64 10.56 1.93 1.67
CA HIS A 64 11.93 1.47 1.82
C HIS A 64 12.25 0.31 0.88
N GLU A 65 11.35 -0.67 0.79
CA GLU A 65 11.50 -1.81 -0.12
C GLU A 65 11.44 -1.36 -1.59
N LEU A 66 10.54 -0.44 -1.95
CA LEU A 66 10.48 0.14 -3.29
C LEU A 66 11.79 0.85 -3.68
N THR A 67 12.35 1.63 -2.76
CA THR A 67 13.59 2.37 -3.00
C THR A 67 14.78 1.44 -3.22
N ARG A 68 14.74 0.21 -2.69
CA ARG A 68 15.76 -0.83 -2.94
C ARG A 68 15.62 -1.51 -4.30
N GLN A 69 14.45 -1.41 -4.93
CA GLN A 69 14.14 -2.07 -6.20
C GLN A 69 14.17 -1.12 -7.41
N LEU A 70 14.38 0.18 -7.17
CA LEU A 70 14.57 1.23 -8.18
C LEU A 70 16.07 1.50 -8.37
#